data_AF-A0A369NBK0-F1
#
_entry.id   AF-A0A369NBK0-F1
#
_cell.length_a   1.000
_cell.length_b   1.000
_cell.length_c   1.000
_cell.angle_alpha   90.00
_cell.angle_beta   90.00
_cell.angle_gamma   90.00
#
_symmetry.space_group_name_H-M   'P 1'
#
loop_
_entity.id
_entity.type
_entity.pdbx_description
1 polymer ?
#
loop_
_entity_poly.entity_id
_entity_poly.type
_entity_poly.pdbx_seq_one_letter_code
_entity_poly.pdbx_strand_id
1 'polypeptide(L)'
;MVSHPSRRALAFGAAVSLGIACIAPSQAAFAVEKAPAIPLVRPAVLSAAVTLPGAAAEEAVADLEQVRALAAQRAAEQAAEQRDKRLDYDPALIAAIGNQSTGGHTICCPAYACAYGDAILTGQANDHGAYGCGCCTWPGWGGGNSSFRSLGSDEALLREAYDEIAAGRPTVVHVAGPYGEHWICLMGYQGVEDPDALSLDNFIALDPANGLEVTASYRYAPYGDACEHVSDLR
;
A
#
# COMPACT_ATOMS: atom_id res chain seq x y z
N MET A 1 31.82 -12.35 -60.63
CA MET A 1 30.51 -11.69 -60.44
C MET A 1 30.09 -11.95 -59.00
N VAL A 2 29.84 -11.02 -58.08
CA VAL A 2 29.85 -9.56 -57.99
C VAL A 2 30.01 -9.33 -56.47
N SER A 3 31.11 -8.70 -56.05
CA SER A 3 31.15 -7.40 -55.36
C SER A 3 30.29 -7.25 -54.11
N HIS A 4 30.95 -7.10 -52.95
CA HIS A 4 30.42 -6.42 -51.76
C HIS A 4 30.10 -4.95 -52.12
N PRO A 5 29.25 -4.28 -51.32
CA PRO A 5 29.89 -3.35 -50.40
C PRO A 5 29.30 -3.36 -48.99
N SER A 6 30.24 -3.46 -48.04
CA SER A 6 30.23 -2.79 -46.74
C SER A 6 29.95 -1.29 -46.89
N ARG A 7 29.19 -0.70 -45.95
CA ARG A 7 29.11 0.72 -45.52
C ARG A 7 27.84 0.86 -44.67
N ARG A 8 27.74 1.64 -43.60
CA ARG A 8 28.64 2.57 -42.91
C ARG A 8 27.93 2.95 -41.61
N ALA A 9 28.72 3.17 -40.55
CA ALA A 9 28.28 3.91 -39.38
C ALA A 9 27.72 5.28 -39.77
N LEU A 10 26.63 5.69 -39.10
CA LEU A 10 26.28 7.09 -38.94
C LEU A 10 26.25 7.39 -37.43
N ALA A 11 27.39 7.86 -36.95
CA ALA A 11 27.43 8.76 -35.82
C ALA A 11 26.97 10.13 -36.33
N PHE A 12 25.93 10.70 -35.71
CA PHE A 12 25.71 12.13 -35.71
C PHE A 12 25.96 12.62 -34.29
N GLY A 13 27.10 13.27 -34.11
CA GLY A 13 27.29 14.19 -33.00
C GLY A 13 26.70 15.56 -33.36
N ALA A 14 26.24 16.28 -32.34
CA ALA A 14 26.54 17.69 -32.14
C ALA A 14 25.99 18.09 -30.77
N ALA A 15 26.88 18.67 -29.97
CA ALA A 15 26.61 19.22 -28.66
C ALA A 15 25.63 20.40 -28.74
N VAL A 16 24.75 20.48 -27.74
CA VAL A 16 24.26 21.76 -27.22
C VAL A 16 24.47 21.74 -25.72
N SER A 17 25.61 22.30 -25.31
CA SER A 17 25.84 22.81 -23.97
C SER A 17 24.99 24.07 -23.78
N LEU A 18 23.92 23.96 -22.97
CA LEU A 18 23.36 25.11 -22.28
C LEU A 18 23.59 24.90 -20.78
N GLY A 19 24.58 25.61 -20.25
CA GLY A 19 24.64 25.87 -18.82
C GLY A 19 23.49 26.77 -18.43
N ILE A 20 22.67 26.34 -17.48
CA ILE A 20 21.77 27.20 -16.73
C ILE A 20 21.95 26.87 -15.25
N ALA A 21 22.66 27.80 -14.61
CA ALA A 21 22.68 28.21 -13.22
C ALA A 21 22.14 27.23 -12.15
N CYS A 22 23.03 26.89 -11.22
CA CYS A 22 22.69 26.58 -9.83
C CYS A 22 21.81 27.71 -9.26
N ILE A 23 20.57 27.40 -8.90
CA ILE A 23 19.72 28.27 -8.08
C ILE A 23 19.18 27.45 -6.91
N ALA A 24 19.96 27.39 -5.83
CA ALA A 24 19.41 27.64 -4.50
C ALA A 24 19.56 29.16 -4.26
N PRO A 25 18.81 29.83 -3.36
CA PRO A 25 17.88 29.33 -2.34
C PRO A 25 16.55 30.11 -2.29
N SER A 26 15.63 29.73 -1.40
CA SER A 26 14.94 30.73 -0.56
C SER A 26 14.25 30.07 0.61
N GLN A 27 14.88 30.20 1.77
CA GLN A 27 14.17 30.16 3.05
C GLN A 27 13.19 31.33 3.05
N ALA A 28 11.90 31.06 3.19
CA ALA A 28 10.94 32.11 3.51
C ALA A 28 11.18 32.57 4.95
N ALA A 29 12.11 33.51 5.11
CA ALA A 29 12.21 34.33 6.31
C ALA A 29 11.05 35.33 6.27
N PHE A 30 10.03 35.10 7.10
CA PHE A 30 9.03 36.12 7.37
C PHE A 30 9.69 37.26 8.14
N ALA A 31 9.96 38.36 7.43
CA ALA A 31 10.35 39.63 8.02
C ALA A 31 9.19 40.15 8.87
N VAL A 32 9.47 40.37 10.15
CA VAL A 32 8.57 41.08 11.09
C VAL A 32 8.51 42.55 10.66
N GLU A 33 7.36 42.96 10.14
CA GLU A 33 7.06 44.37 9.91
C GLU A 33 6.76 45.05 11.25
N LYS A 34 7.44 46.15 11.51
CA LYS A 34 7.37 46.93 12.76
C LYS A 34 6.03 47.67 12.86
N ALA A 35 5.12 47.17 13.68
CA ALA A 35 3.87 47.86 14.02
C ALA A 35 4.12 49.14 14.84
N PRO A 36 3.29 50.19 14.68
CA PRO A 36 3.43 51.45 15.42
C PRO A 36 3.01 51.29 16.88
N ALA A 37 3.66 52.06 17.76
CA ALA A 37 3.44 52.04 19.20
C ALA A 37 2.02 52.51 19.56
N ILE A 38 1.19 51.58 20.06
CA ILE A 38 -0.10 51.85 20.69
C ILE A 38 0.16 52.12 22.20
N PRO A 39 -0.40 53.17 22.80
CA PRO A 39 -0.10 53.53 24.19
C PRO A 39 -0.57 52.46 25.16
N LEU A 40 0.30 52.17 26.14
CA LEU A 40 0.10 51.23 27.24
C LEU A 40 -1.03 51.71 28.16
N VAL A 41 -2.27 51.34 27.85
CA VAL A 41 -3.37 51.39 28.83
C VAL A 41 -3.22 50.18 29.72
N ARG A 42 -2.81 50.41 30.97
CA ARG A 42 -2.78 49.39 32.02
C ARG A 42 -4.13 48.68 32.06
N PRO A 43 -4.21 47.34 31.98
CA PRO A 43 -5.43 46.67 32.34
C PRO A 43 -5.64 46.93 33.83
N ALA A 44 -6.73 47.61 34.16
CA ALA A 44 -7.26 47.54 35.51
C ALA A 44 -7.52 46.05 35.77
N VAL A 45 -6.79 45.50 36.74
CA VAL A 45 -7.02 44.16 37.24
C VAL A 45 -8.37 44.22 37.97
N LEU A 46 -9.47 44.04 37.24
CA LEU A 46 -10.69 43.59 37.87
C LEU A 46 -10.48 42.10 38.14
N SER A 47 -10.01 41.78 39.34
CA SER A 47 -10.37 40.52 39.97
C SER A 47 -11.89 40.53 40.19
N ALA A 48 -12.64 40.31 39.12
CA ALA A 48 -13.95 39.71 39.25
C ALA A 48 -13.67 38.23 39.50
N ALA A 49 -13.66 37.84 40.77
CA ALA A 49 -13.91 36.45 41.11
C ALA A 49 -15.31 36.13 40.57
N VAL A 50 -15.36 35.64 39.33
CA VAL A 50 -16.54 34.99 38.81
C VAL A 50 -16.61 33.67 39.56
N THR A 51 -17.25 33.73 40.73
CA THR A 51 -17.85 32.55 41.32
C THR A 51 -18.95 32.15 40.35
N LEU A 52 -18.62 31.30 39.38
CA LEU A 52 -19.63 30.51 38.69
C LEU A 52 -20.44 29.82 39.80
N PRO A 53 -21.77 29.96 39.84
CA PRO A 53 -22.56 29.08 40.68
C PRO A 53 -22.13 27.65 40.34
N GLY A 54 -21.81 26.83 41.35
CA GLY A 54 -21.19 25.50 41.15
C GLY A 54 -21.85 24.66 40.06
N ALA A 55 -23.17 24.83 39.88
CA ALA A 55 -23.94 24.22 38.80
C ALA A 55 -23.48 24.56 37.36
N ALA A 56 -23.11 25.82 37.07
CA ALA A 56 -22.70 26.23 35.71
C ALA A 56 -21.27 25.79 35.35
N ALA A 57 -20.41 25.64 36.37
CA ALA A 57 -19.09 25.04 36.19
C ALA A 57 -19.18 23.52 36.03
N GLU A 58 -20.09 22.84 36.75
CA GLU A 58 -20.36 21.41 36.58
C GLU A 58 -20.99 21.09 35.20
N GLU A 59 -21.89 21.94 34.70
CA GLU A 59 -22.51 21.79 33.38
C GLU A 59 -21.48 21.89 32.23
N ALA A 60 -20.56 22.85 32.29
CA ALA A 60 -19.50 23.00 31.28
C ALA A 60 -18.46 21.86 31.30
N VAL A 61 -18.22 21.24 32.46
CA VAL A 61 -17.35 20.06 32.60
C VAL A 61 -18.05 18.81 32.06
N ALA A 62 -19.35 18.66 32.33
CA ALA A 62 -20.17 17.58 31.77
C ALA A 62 -20.22 17.62 30.23
N ASP A 63 -20.32 18.80 29.63
CA ASP A 63 -20.28 18.97 28.17
C ASP A 63 -18.93 18.55 27.57
N LEU A 64 -17.81 18.85 28.23
CA LEU A 64 -16.48 18.46 27.75
C LEU A 64 -16.25 16.94 27.86
N GLU A 65 -16.72 16.32 28.94
CA GLU A 65 -16.67 14.86 29.09
C GLU A 65 -17.54 14.17 28.04
N GLN A 66 -18.72 14.72 27.74
CA GLN A 66 -19.60 14.17 26.72
C GLN A 66 -19.03 14.31 25.30
N VAL A 67 -18.37 15.44 24.99
CA VAL A 67 -17.64 15.62 23.72
C VAL A 67 -16.48 14.63 23.60
N ARG A 68 -15.71 14.40 24.67
CA ARG A 68 -14.63 13.40 24.68
C ARG A 68 -15.16 11.98 24.51
N ALA A 69 -16.27 11.63 25.17
CA ALA A 69 -16.89 10.32 25.05
C ALA A 69 -17.40 10.07 23.62
N LEU A 70 -18.03 11.06 22.98
CA LEU A 70 -18.46 10.96 21.59
C LEU A 70 -17.27 10.86 20.62
N ALA A 71 -16.19 11.61 20.87
CA ALA A 71 -14.96 11.49 20.08
C ALA A 71 -14.34 10.10 20.21
N ALA A 72 -14.30 9.53 21.42
CA ALA A 72 -13.82 8.18 21.64
C ALA A 72 -14.71 7.11 20.98
N GLN A 73 -16.03 7.28 21.02
CA GLN A 73 -16.97 6.40 20.32
C GLN A 73 -16.77 6.43 18.81
N ARG A 74 -16.65 7.62 18.22
CA ARG A 74 -16.38 7.78 16.79
C ARG A 74 -15.03 7.21 16.39
N ALA A 75 -14.00 7.40 17.21
CA ALA A 75 -12.69 6.81 16.97
C ALA A 75 -12.75 5.27 17.04
N ALA A 76 -13.49 4.71 17.99
CA ALA A 76 -13.70 3.27 18.09
C ALA A 76 -14.52 2.71 16.92
N GLU A 77 -15.52 3.44 16.45
CA GLU A 77 -16.33 3.05 15.28
C GLU A 77 -15.51 3.11 13.98
N GLN A 78 -14.70 4.16 13.79
CA GLN A 78 -13.77 4.25 12.67
C GLN A 78 -12.69 3.16 12.73
N ALA A 79 -12.16 2.87 13.91
CA ALA A 79 -11.23 1.76 14.09
C ALA A 79 -11.90 0.42 13.79
N ALA A 80 -13.17 0.24 14.18
CA ALA A 80 -13.94 -0.96 13.88
C ALA A 80 -14.21 -1.12 12.38
N GLU A 81 -14.51 -0.04 11.67
CA GLU A 81 -14.69 -0.04 10.20
C GLU A 81 -13.38 -0.34 9.46
N GLN A 82 -12.22 -0.03 10.06
CA GLN A 82 -10.90 -0.32 9.49
C GLN A 82 -10.35 -1.73 9.81
N ARG A 83 -11.08 -2.57 10.56
CA ARG A 83 -10.62 -3.92 10.93
C ARG A 83 -10.66 -4.91 9.77
N ASP A 84 -11.58 -4.68 8.85
CA ASP A 84 -11.87 -5.58 7.74
C ASP A 84 -11.89 -4.78 6.43
N LYS A 85 -11.22 -5.30 5.41
CA LYS A 85 -11.31 -4.78 4.05
C LYS A 85 -11.10 -5.92 3.07
N ARG A 86 -11.88 -5.94 2.01
CA ARG A 86 -11.72 -6.87 0.89
C ARG A 86 -11.85 -6.07 -0.39
N LEU A 87 -10.87 -6.18 -1.28
CA LEU A 87 -10.93 -5.54 -2.58
C LEU A 87 -12.02 -6.24 -3.42
N ASP A 88 -12.82 -5.43 -4.11
CA ASP A 88 -13.81 -5.93 -5.05
C ASP A 88 -13.12 -6.56 -6.26
N TYR A 89 -13.63 -7.70 -6.70
CA TYR A 89 -13.18 -8.37 -7.92
C TYR A 89 -14.31 -9.17 -8.53
N ASP A 90 -14.21 -9.44 -9.83
CA ASP A 90 -15.14 -10.32 -10.54
C ASP A 90 -14.59 -11.76 -10.53
N PRO A 91 -15.25 -12.72 -9.86
CA PRO A 91 -14.82 -14.12 -9.86
C PRO A 91 -14.79 -14.75 -11.25
N ALA A 92 -15.56 -14.24 -12.21
CA ALA A 92 -15.52 -14.72 -13.59
C ALA A 92 -14.17 -14.39 -14.27
N LEU A 93 -13.52 -13.28 -13.91
CA LEU A 93 -12.19 -12.96 -14.41
C LEU A 93 -11.14 -13.93 -13.86
N ILE A 94 -11.21 -14.26 -12.56
CA ILE A 94 -10.32 -15.24 -11.93
C ILE A 94 -10.53 -16.63 -12.56
N ALA A 95 -11.79 -17.02 -12.78
CA ALA A 95 -12.11 -18.27 -13.46
C ALA A 95 -11.60 -18.30 -14.92
N ALA A 96 -11.64 -17.17 -15.63
CA ALA A 96 -11.14 -17.04 -16.99
C ALA A 96 -9.60 -17.10 -17.07
N ILE A 97 -8.90 -16.55 -16.07
CA ILE A 97 -7.44 -16.69 -15.93
C ILE A 97 -7.08 -18.15 -15.67
N GLY A 98 -7.90 -18.86 -14.89
CA GLY A 98 -7.67 -20.26 -14.52
C GLY A 98 -6.79 -20.39 -13.28
N ASN A 99 -6.23 -21.57 -13.06
CA ASN A 99 -5.39 -21.89 -11.90
C ASN A 99 -4.43 -23.04 -12.23
N GLN A 100 -3.46 -23.30 -11.36
CA GLN A 100 -2.44 -24.33 -11.59
C GLN A 100 -2.99 -25.75 -11.66
N SER A 101 -3.98 -26.09 -10.81
CA SER A 101 -4.55 -27.45 -10.78
C SER A 101 -5.28 -27.80 -12.07
N THR A 102 -5.97 -26.84 -12.68
CA THR A 102 -6.69 -27.04 -13.95
C THR A 102 -5.77 -26.86 -15.16
N GLY A 103 -4.82 -25.92 -15.11
CA GLY A 103 -3.91 -25.61 -16.21
C GLY A 103 -2.72 -26.57 -16.34
N GLY A 104 -2.37 -27.34 -15.30
CA GLY A 104 -1.19 -28.22 -15.30
C GLY A 104 0.15 -27.47 -15.15
N HIS A 105 0.10 -26.18 -14.82
CA HIS A 105 1.24 -25.27 -14.72
C HIS A 105 1.80 -25.21 -13.30
N THR A 106 2.39 -26.30 -12.82
CA THR A 106 2.72 -26.50 -11.39
C THR A 106 3.73 -25.52 -10.79
N ILE A 107 4.53 -24.84 -11.60
CA ILE A 107 5.53 -23.86 -11.14
C ILE A 107 5.07 -22.41 -11.27
N CYS A 108 3.90 -22.15 -11.85
CA CYS A 108 3.49 -20.81 -12.28
C CYS A 108 2.69 -20.03 -11.22
N CYS A 109 2.78 -20.40 -9.92
CA CYS A 109 2.11 -19.68 -8.83
C CYS A 109 2.34 -18.15 -8.86
N PRO A 110 3.56 -17.61 -9.04
CA PRO A 110 3.73 -16.16 -9.05
C PRO A 110 3.04 -15.50 -10.25
N ALA A 111 2.97 -16.18 -11.38
CA ALA A 111 2.35 -15.67 -12.60
C ALA A 111 0.83 -15.54 -12.45
N TYR A 112 0.20 -16.59 -11.92
CA TYR A 112 -1.23 -16.57 -11.60
C TYR A 112 -1.55 -15.54 -10.53
N ALA A 113 -0.75 -15.45 -9.45
CA ALA A 113 -0.97 -14.46 -8.40
C ALA A 113 -0.95 -13.03 -8.95
N CYS A 114 0.02 -12.69 -9.82
CA CYS A 114 0.05 -11.39 -10.47
C CYS A 114 -1.09 -11.16 -11.46
N ALA A 115 -1.49 -12.19 -12.22
CA ALA A 115 -2.66 -12.09 -13.10
C ALA A 115 -3.94 -11.79 -12.29
N TYR A 116 -4.12 -12.42 -11.13
CA TYR A 116 -5.25 -12.15 -10.25
C TYR A 116 -5.22 -10.73 -9.70
N GLY A 117 -4.07 -10.29 -9.20
CA GLY A 117 -3.90 -8.91 -8.71
C GLY A 117 -4.17 -7.87 -9.81
N ASP A 118 -3.74 -8.14 -11.04
CA ASP A 118 -3.93 -7.23 -12.16
C ASP A 118 -5.40 -7.21 -12.60
N ALA A 119 -6.10 -8.35 -12.51
CA ALA A 119 -7.53 -8.40 -12.74
C ALA A 119 -8.33 -7.60 -11.70
N ILE A 120 -7.89 -7.60 -10.43
CA ILE A 120 -8.48 -6.74 -9.38
C ILE A 120 -8.30 -5.26 -9.73
N LEU A 121 -7.11 -4.88 -10.19
CA LEU A 121 -6.79 -3.48 -10.50
C LEU A 121 -7.44 -2.97 -11.79
N THR A 122 -7.47 -3.80 -12.83
CA THR A 122 -7.83 -3.38 -14.19
C THR A 122 -9.22 -3.84 -14.62
N GLY A 123 -9.80 -4.81 -13.91
CA GLY A 123 -11.03 -5.48 -14.33
C GLY A 123 -10.88 -6.30 -15.60
N GLN A 124 -9.66 -6.74 -15.95
CA GLN A 124 -9.37 -7.54 -17.14
C GLN A 124 -8.75 -8.90 -16.80
N ALA A 125 -9.15 -9.94 -17.52
CA ALA A 125 -8.55 -11.28 -17.40
C ALA A 125 -7.35 -11.39 -18.35
N ASN A 126 -6.16 -11.13 -17.83
CA ASN A 126 -4.91 -11.32 -18.54
C ASN A 126 -4.36 -12.73 -18.30
N ASP A 127 -3.86 -13.38 -19.35
CA ASP A 127 -3.28 -14.71 -19.22
C ASP A 127 -2.05 -14.68 -18.30
N HIS A 128 -1.96 -15.67 -17.41
CA HIS A 128 -0.84 -15.83 -16.48
C HIS A 128 0.53 -15.89 -17.18
N GLY A 129 0.58 -16.40 -18.42
CA GLY A 129 1.78 -16.49 -19.23
C GLY A 129 2.40 -15.13 -19.56
N ALA A 130 1.62 -14.05 -19.47
CA ALA A 130 2.18 -12.70 -19.51
C ALA A 130 3.18 -12.51 -18.35
N TYR A 131 2.80 -12.83 -17.11
CA TYR A 131 3.53 -12.44 -15.89
C TYR A 131 4.80 -13.25 -15.61
N GLY A 132 4.94 -14.44 -16.20
CA GLY A 132 6.14 -15.28 -16.09
C GLY A 132 6.06 -16.33 -14.96
N CYS A 133 6.21 -17.60 -15.32
CA CYS A 133 5.98 -18.73 -14.40
C CYS A 133 6.94 -18.80 -13.21
N GLY A 134 8.23 -18.56 -13.38
CA GLY A 134 9.19 -18.68 -12.27
C GLY A 134 9.20 -17.48 -11.33
N CYS A 135 8.69 -16.34 -11.78
CA CYS A 135 8.68 -15.08 -11.06
C CYS A 135 7.77 -14.10 -11.81
N CYS A 136 6.98 -13.33 -11.07
CA CYS A 136 6.25 -12.22 -11.63
C CYS A 136 7.25 -11.14 -12.08
N THR A 137 7.49 -11.03 -13.39
CA THR A 137 8.57 -10.19 -13.96
C THR A 137 8.04 -9.04 -14.80
N TRP A 138 6.74 -8.75 -14.70
CA TRP A 138 6.13 -7.72 -15.52
C TRP A 138 6.44 -6.31 -15.02
N PRO A 139 6.77 -5.34 -15.91
CA PRO A 139 7.09 -3.97 -15.50
C PRO A 139 5.98 -3.22 -14.76
N GLY A 140 4.72 -3.68 -14.84
CA GLY A 140 3.59 -3.11 -14.08
C GLY A 140 3.51 -3.61 -12.63
N TRP A 141 4.38 -4.55 -12.26
CA TRP A 141 4.57 -5.06 -10.92
C TRP A 141 6.00 -4.71 -10.49
N GLY A 142 6.13 -3.91 -9.43
CA GLY A 142 7.41 -3.49 -8.88
C GLY A 142 8.33 -4.69 -8.57
N GLY A 143 9.65 -4.45 -8.56
CA GLY A 143 10.67 -5.49 -8.37
C GLY A 143 11.61 -5.70 -9.58
N GLY A 144 11.34 -5.07 -10.72
CA GLY A 144 12.22 -5.06 -11.89
C GLY A 144 12.35 -6.42 -12.62
N ASN A 145 13.41 -6.57 -13.42
CA ASN A 145 13.65 -7.76 -14.26
C ASN A 145 13.98 -9.06 -13.48
N SER A 146 14.02 -9.05 -12.15
CA SER A 146 14.22 -10.25 -11.33
C SER A 146 13.67 -10.09 -9.92
N SER A 147 12.70 -10.95 -9.59
CA SER A 147 12.53 -11.64 -8.30
C SER A 147 12.55 -10.76 -7.06
N PHE A 148 11.37 -10.21 -6.77
CA PHE A 148 10.91 -9.85 -5.42
C PHE A 148 11.69 -8.72 -4.74
N ARG A 149 10.96 -7.78 -4.16
CA ARG A 149 11.56 -6.88 -3.18
C ARG A 149 11.47 -7.57 -1.83
N SER A 150 12.62 -7.90 -1.23
CA SER A 150 12.66 -8.29 0.18
C SER A 150 12.54 -7.05 1.06
N LEU A 151 11.61 -7.09 2.01
CA LEU A 151 11.37 -6.04 3.00
C LEU A 151 12.17 -6.22 4.29
N GLY A 152 12.97 -7.28 4.38
CA GLY A 152 13.89 -7.55 5.48
C GLY A 152 13.30 -8.27 6.69
N SER A 153 11.97 -8.25 6.87
CA SER A 153 11.28 -9.08 7.87
C SER A 153 9.83 -9.36 7.49
N ASP A 154 9.26 -10.44 8.03
CA ASP A 154 7.86 -10.79 7.79
C ASP A 154 6.91 -9.71 8.34
N GLU A 155 7.27 -9.06 9.45
CA GLU A 155 6.48 -7.95 10.01
C GLU A 155 6.44 -6.76 9.04
N ALA A 156 7.57 -6.41 8.43
CA ALA A 156 7.63 -5.34 7.42
C ALA A 156 6.80 -5.69 6.17
N LEU A 157 6.85 -6.96 5.73
CA LEU A 157 6.03 -7.46 4.63
C LEU A 157 4.53 -7.36 4.93
N LEU A 158 4.09 -7.84 6.09
CA LEU A 158 2.67 -7.82 6.44
C LEU A 158 2.17 -6.39 6.66
N ARG A 159 2.99 -5.51 7.23
CA ARG A 159 2.69 -4.08 7.36
C ARG A 159 2.48 -3.43 6.00
N GLU A 160 3.38 -3.65 5.04
CA GLU A 160 3.24 -3.07 3.70
C GLU A 160 2.05 -3.67 2.94
N ALA A 161 1.83 -4.99 3.02
CA ALA A 161 0.65 -5.62 2.43
C ALA A 161 -0.66 -5.02 2.97
N TYR A 162 -0.73 -4.75 4.27
CA TYR A 162 -1.88 -4.03 4.86
C TYR A 162 -2.02 -2.63 4.26
N ASP A 163 -0.95 -1.84 4.19
CA ASP A 163 -0.98 -0.46 3.68
C ASP A 163 -1.42 -0.39 2.21
N GLU A 164 -0.94 -1.31 1.39
CA GLU A 164 -1.30 -1.43 -0.03
C GLU A 164 -2.79 -1.79 -0.19
N ILE A 165 -3.28 -2.79 0.56
CA ILE A 165 -4.70 -3.19 0.52
C ILE A 165 -5.58 -2.06 1.07
N ALA A 166 -5.17 -1.40 2.15
CA ALA A 166 -5.86 -0.22 2.71
C ALA A 166 -5.93 0.92 1.68
N ALA A 167 -4.93 1.05 0.82
CA ALA A 167 -4.91 1.98 -0.31
C ALA A 167 -5.63 1.47 -1.57
N GLY A 168 -6.21 0.27 -1.55
CA GLY A 168 -7.01 -0.27 -2.65
C GLY A 168 -6.24 -1.15 -3.63
N ARG A 169 -5.02 -1.60 -3.27
CA ARG A 169 -4.13 -2.34 -4.17
C ARG A 169 -3.84 -3.74 -3.60
N PRO A 170 -3.94 -4.80 -4.41
CA PRO A 170 -3.55 -6.13 -4.00
C PRO A 170 -2.02 -6.25 -3.99
N THR A 171 -1.51 -7.20 -3.21
CA THR A 171 -0.07 -7.52 -3.19
C THR A 171 0.16 -9.01 -3.40
N VAL A 172 1.33 -9.40 -3.89
CA VAL A 172 1.69 -10.80 -4.15
C VAL A 172 2.88 -11.15 -3.28
N VAL A 173 2.73 -12.15 -2.42
CA VAL A 173 3.72 -12.48 -1.37
C VAL A 173 4.23 -13.91 -1.49
N HIS A 174 5.47 -14.12 -1.02
CA HIS A 174 6.06 -15.45 -0.93
C HIS A 174 5.67 -16.13 0.37
N VAL A 175 5.20 -17.38 0.28
CA VAL A 175 4.77 -18.16 1.43
C VAL A 175 5.27 -19.60 1.37
N ALA A 176 5.39 -20.21 2.54
CA ALA A 176 5.59 -21.64 2.69
C ALA A 176 4.25 -22.35 2.86
N GLY A 177 4.04 -23.44 2.13
CA GLY A 177 2.85 -24.29 2.23
C GLY A 177 3.18 -25.79 2.35
N PRO A 178 2.16 -26.65 2.39
CA PRO A 178 2.33 -28.10 2.59
C PRO A 178 3.12 -28.82 1.47
N TYR A 179 3.28 -28.17 0.32
CA TYR A 179 4.00 -28.71 -0.85
C TYR A 179 5.29 -27.94 -1.17
N GLY A 180 5.74 -27.07 -0.27
CA GLY A 180 6.92 -26.23 -0.44
C GLY A 180 6.57 -24.75 -0.65
N GLU A 181 7.41 -24.07 -1.44
CA GLU A 181 7.25 -22.66 -1.82
C GLU A 181 5.98 -22.40 -2.61
N HIS A 182 5.32 -21.27 -2.35
CA HIS A 182 4.12 -20.86 -3.06
C HIS A 182 3.98 -19.34 -3.08
N TRP A 183 3.21 -18.83 -4.04
CA TRP A 183 2.91 -17.41 -4.19
C TRP A 183 1.41 -17.21 -4.15
N ILE A 184 0.95 -16.23 -3.39
CA ILE A 184 -0.47 -15.91 -3.25
C ILE A 184 -0.71 -14.42 -3.47
N CYS A 185 -1.90 -14.06 -3.94
CA CYS A 185 -2.31 -12.66 -4.08
C CYS A 185 -3.15 -12.26 -2.88
N LEU A 186 -2.61 -11.42 -2.00
CA LEU A 186 -3.34 -10.79 -0.92
C LEU A 186 -4.23 -9.67 -1.47
N MET A 187 -5.49 -9.70 -1.10
CA MET A 187 -6.53 -8.81 -1.64
C MET A 187 -7.49 -8.30 -0.56
N GLY A 188 -7.25 -8.65 0.69
CA GLY A 188 -8.05 -8.21 1.81
C GLY A 188 -7.36 -8.47 3.13
N TYR A 189 -7.88 -7.85 4.18
CA TYR A 189 -7.57 -8.15 5.56
C TYR A 189 -8.84 -8.25 6.40
N GLN A 190 -8.74 -8.94 7.53
CA GLN A 190 -9.83 -9.19 8.45
C GLN A 190 -9.33 -9.26 9.90
N GLY A 191 -10.19 -8.88 10.83
CA GLY A 191 -9.93 -8.97 12.26
C GLY A 191 -8.70 -8.21 12.71
N VAL A 192 -8.27 -7.17 11.98
CA VAL A 192 -7.08 -6.40 12.34
C VAL A 192 -7.37 -5.57 13.59
N GLU A 193 -6.63 -5.83 14.67
CA GLU A 193 -6.71 -5.07 15.92
C GLU A 193 -5.59 -4.05 16.04
N ASP A 194 -4.39 -4.44 15.58
CA ASP A 194 -3.19 -3.63 15.59
C ASP A 194 -2.48 -3.77 14.23
N PRO A 195 -2.43 -2.70 13.41
CA PRO A 195 -1.72 -2.70 12.14
C PRO A 195 -0.21 -2.97 12.25
N ASP A 196 0.38 -2.82 13.43
CA ASP A 196 1.81 -3.06 13.69
C ASP A 196 2.08 -4.48 14.25
N ALA A 197 1.03 -5.28 14.48
CA ALA A 197 1.13 -6.65 15.00
C ALA A 197 0.27 -7.62 14.17
N LEU A 198 0.62 -7.78 12.90
CA LEU A 198 -0.12 -8.57 11.92
C LEU A 198 0.38 -10.02 11.80
N SER A 199 -0.50 -10.89 11.33
CA SER A 199 -0.19 -12.27 10.93
C SER A 199 -0.92 -12.63 9.64
N LEU A 200 -0.54 -13.72 8.96
CA LEU A 200 -1.29 -14.20 7.78
C LEU A 200 -2.75 -14.57 8.07
N ASP A 201 -3.16 -14.75 9.33
CA ASP A 201 -4.56 -14.98 9.68
C ASP A 201 -5.43 -13.74 9.43
N ASN A 202 -4.79 -12.57 9.49
CA ASN A 202 -5.43 -11.31 9.18
C ASN A 202 -5.63 -11.08 7.70
N PHE A 203 -5.15 -11.93 6.78
CA PHE A 203 -5.20 -11.66 5.34
C PHE A 203 -6.10 -12.62 4.58
N ILE A 204 -6.78 -12.06 3.58
CA ILE A 204 -7.58 -12.78 2.58
C ILE A 204 -6.77 -12.83 1.29
N ALA A 205 -6.66 -14.01 0.71
CA ALA A 205 -5.84 -14.27 -0.47
C ALA A 205 -6.61 -15.02 -1.55
N LEU A 206 -6.27 -14.76 -2.81
CA LEU A 206 -6.56 -15.64 -3.94
C LEU A 206 -5.39 -16.61 -4.10
N ASP A 207 -5.67 -17.91 -4.06
CA ASP A 207 -4.68 -19.00 -4.14
C ASP A 207 -4.53 -19.52 -5.58
N PRO A 208 -3.37 -19.32 -6.24
CA PRO A 208 -3.07 -19.88 -7.55
C PRO A 208 -3.21 -21.40 -7.69
N ALA A 209 -3.15 -22.15 -6.59
CA ALA A 209 -3.28 -23.60 -6.65
C ALA A 209 -4.66 -24.01 -7.19
N ASN A 210 -5.73 -23.31 -6.81
CA ASN A 210 -7.11 -23.67 -7.13
C ASN A 210 -7.98 -22.49 -7.61
N GLY A 211 -7.46 -21.26 -7.60
CA GLY A 211 -8.18 -20.04 -7.98
C GLY A 211 -9.25 -19.62 -6.97
N LEU A 212 -9.14 -20.08 -5.72
CA LEU A 212 -10.12 -19.79 -4.67
C LEU A 212 -9.63 -18.74 -3.71
N GLU A 213 -10.58 -18.04 -3.14
CA GLU A 213 -10.36 -17.15 -2.00
C GLU A 213 -10.23 -17.96 -0.70
N VAL A 214 -9.22 -17.62 0.10
CA VAL A 214 -8.91 -18.27 1.36
C VAL A 214 -8.42 -17.24 2.38
N THR A 215 -8.59 -17.53 3.68
CA THR A 215 -7.72 -16.92 4.69
C THR A 215 -6.29 -17.41 4.45
N ALA A 216 -5.30 -16.52 4.36
CA ALA A 216 -3.93 -16.90 3.97
C ALA A 216 -3.33 -17.95 4.94
N SER A 217 -3.58 -17.81 6.24
CA SER A 217 -3.16 -18.77 7.28
C SER A 217 -3.72 -20.19 7.11
N TYR A 218 -4.79 -20.39 6.32
CA TYR A 218 -5.44 -21.70 6.15
C TYR A 218 -4.44 -22.78 5.70
N ARG A 219 -3.46 -22.39 4.87
CA ARG A 219 -2.46 -23.31 4.31
C ARG A 219 -1.03 -22.80 4.39
N TYR A 220 -0.85 -21.53 4.73
CA TYR A 220 0.41 -20.86 4.50
C TYR A 220 0.96 -20.19 5.75
N ALA A 221 2.29 -20.17 5.84
CA ALA A 221 3.06 -19.34 6.74
C ALA A 221 3.97 -18.43 5.90
N PRO A 222 4.42 -17.28 6.43
CA PRO A 222 5.47 -16.52 5.77
C PRO A 222 6.67 -17.41 5.45
N TYR A 223 7.25 -17.25 4.26
CA TYR A 223 8.41 -18.05 3.87
C TYR A 223 9.67 -17.69 4.66
N GLY A 224 9.75 -16.46 5.18
CA GLY A 224 10.87 -15.94 5.97
C GLY A 224 11.92 -15.17 5.15
N ASP A 225 11.69 -14.96 3.85
CA ASP A 225 12.51 -14.10 3.00
C ASP A 225 11.94 -12.68 2.83
N ALA A 226 10.75 -12.44 3.39
CA ALA A 226 10.01 -11.18 3.32
C ALA A 226 9.82 -10.65 1.88
N CYS A 227 9.64 -11.55 0.92
CA CYS A 227 9.54 -11.23 -0.50
C CYS A 227 8.10 -10.87 -0.94
N GLU A 228 7.96 -9.71 -1.58
CA GLU A 228 6.69 -9.18 -2.08
C GLU A 228 6.83 -8.55 -3.48
N HIS A 229 5.72 -8.58 -4.23
CA HIS A 229 5.43 -7.74 -5.40
C HIS A 229 4.20 -6.87 -5.17
N VAL A 230 4.31 -5.60 -5.53
CA VAL A 230 3.22 -4.62 -5.53
C VAL A 230 3.07 -4.05 -6.93
N SER A 231 1.85 -3.65 -7.33
CA SER A 231 1.70 -3.01 -8.64
C SER A 231 2.32 -1.60 -8.65
N ASP A 232 2.94 -1.24 -9.78
CA ASP A 232 3.39 0.14 -10.04
C ASP A 232 2.24 1.06 -10.44
N LEU A 233 1.05 0.51 -10.68
CA LEU A 233 -0.19 1.25 -10.89
C LEU A 233 -0.67 1.80 -9.53
N ARG A 234 -0.24 3.03 -9.21
CA ARG A 234 -0.67 3.78 -8.01
C ARG A 234 -1.71 4.84 -8.33
#